data_AF-A0A923V0Y8-F1
#
_entry.id   AF-A0A923V0Y8-F1
#
_cell.length_a   1.000
_cell.length_b   1.000
_cell.length_c   1.000
_cell.angle_alpha   90.00
_cell.angle_beta   90.00
_cell.angle_gamma   90.00
#
_symmetry.space_group_name_H-M   'P 1'
#
loop_
_entity.id
_entity.type
_entity.pdbx_description
1 polymer ?
#
loop_
_entity_poly.entity_id
_entity_poly.type
_entity_poly.pdbx_seq_one_letter_code
_entity_poly.pdbx_strand_id
1 'polypeptide(L)' 'MSGKTIFIIILTVLLTIFLMGNTDEVNFKFLWIDFEMSKLLVIGICVLFGLIIGYILAKP' A
#
# COMPACT_ATOMS: atom_id res chain seq x y z
N MET A 1 -1.79 19.29 -19.78
CA MET A 1 -2.26 18.37 -18.73
C MET A 1 -2.80 19.17 -17.56
N SER A 2 -3.91 18.75 -16.95
CA SER A 2 -4.38 19.38 -15.71
C SER A 2 -3.42 19.05 -14.57
N GLY A 3 -3.27 19.94 -13.58
CA GLY A 3 -2.50 19.66 -12.37
C GLY A 3 -2.95 18.39 -11.66
N LYS A 4 -4.25 18.03 -11.76
CA LYS A 4 -4.80 16.76 -11.25
C LYS A 4 -4.16 15.55 -11.93
N THR A 5 -3.96 15.60 -13.24
CA THR A 5 -3.36 14.50 -14.01
C THR A 5 -1.88 14.32 -13.63
N ILE A 6 -1.14 15.42 -13.50
CA ILE A 6 0.27 15.40 -13.11
C ILE A 6 0.42 14.81 -11.70
N PHE A 7 -0.44 15.23 -10.76
CA PHE A 7 -0.45 14.71 -9.40
C PHE A 7 -0.68 13.18 -9.37
N ILE A 8 -1.68 12.68 -10.09
CA ILE A 8 -1.98 11.24 -10.16
C ILE A 8 -0.81 10.47 -10.75
N ILE A 9 -0.17 10.99 -11.81
CA ILE A 9 0.99 10.33 -12.45
C ILE A 9 2.15 10.22 -11.46
N ILE A 10 2.51 11.31 -10.79
CA ILE A 10 3.60 11.32 -9.80
C ILE A 10 3.31 10.32 -8.68
N LEU A 11 2.10 10.35 -8.14
CA LEU A 11 1.68 9.44 -7.08
C LEU A 11 1.77 7.98 -7.54
N THR A 12 1.31 7.67 -8.75
CA THR A 12 1.33 6.31 -9.29
C THR A 12 2.76 5.81 -9.55
N VAL A 13 3.65 6.66 -10.07
CA VAL A 13 5.07 6.32 -10.28
C VAL A 13 5.76 6.04 -8.96
N LEU A 14 5.58 6.91 -7.96
CA LEU A 14 6.15 6.73 -6.63
C LEU A 14 5.66 5.44 -5.98
N LEU A 15 4.35 5.17 -6.07
CA LEU A 15 3.76 3.94 -5.55
C LEU A 15 4.37 2.71 -6.24
N THR A 16 4.53 2.77 -7.56
CA THR A 16 5.09 1.65 -8.34
C THR A 16 6.53 1.35 -7.94
N ILE A 17 7.39 2.37 -7.85
CA ILE A 17 8.78 2.22 -7.40
C ILE A 17 8.83 1.65 -5.99
N PHE A 18 8.00 2.19 -5.09
CA PHE A 18 7.91 1.72 -3.72
C PHE A 18 7.50 0.25 -3.64
N LEU A 19 6.51 -0.19 -4.44
CA LEU A 19 6.08 -1.58 -4.49
C LEU A 19 7.18 -2.49 -5.07
N MET A 20 7.76 -2.13 -6.22
CA MET A 20 8.83 -2.92 -6.85
C MET A 20 10.11 -3.00 -5.98
N GLY A 21 10.38 -1.99 -5.16
CA GLY A 21 11.49 -2.00 -4.20
C GLY A 21 11.24 -2.83 -2.93
N ASN A 22 10.03 -3.37 -2.75
CA ASN A 22 9.63 -4.14 -1.56
C ASN A 22 9.06 -5.53 -1.93
N THR A 23 9.59 -6.16 -2.97
CA THR A 23 9.16 -7.52 -3.38
C THR A 23 9.72 -8.64 -2.51
N ASP A 24 10.66 -8.33 -1.61
CA ASP A 24 11.22 -9.32 -0.69
C ASP A 24 10.14 -10.00 0.15
N GLU A 25 10.40 -11.25 0.50
CA GLU A 25 9.57 -12.00 1.42
C GLU A 25 9.77 -11.51 2.86
N VAL A 26 8.69 -11.52 3.63
CA VAL A 26 8.66 -11.27 5.06
C VAL A 26 7.87 -12.39 5.71
N ASN A 27 8.45 -12.93 6.78
CA ASN A 27 7.84 -14.01 7.54
C ASN A 27 6.75 -13.43 8.45
N PHE A 28 5.51 -13.80 8.20
CA PHE A 28 4.35 -13.34 8.96
C PHE A 28 3.88 -14.41 9.92
N LYS A 29 3.82 -14.04 11.21
CA LYS A 29 3.12 -14.82 12.24
C LYS A 29 1.71 -14.30 12.42
N PHE A 30 0.72 -15.07 11.99
CA PHE A 30 -0.67 -14.80 12.33
C PHE A 30 -1.18 -15.83 13.32
N LEU A 31 -1.30 -15.41 14.59
CA LEU A 31 -1.70 -16.26 15.73
C LEU A 31 -0.76 -17.47 15.93
N TRP A 32 -1.02 -18.58 15.24
CA TRP A 32 -0.26 -19.84 15.29
C TRP A 32 0.22 -20.33 13.92
N ILE A 33 0.02 -19.55 12.85
CA ILE A 33 0.41 -19.90 11.50
C ILE A 33 1.55 -18.99 11.06
N ASP A 34 2.65 -19.61 10.64
CA ASP A 34 3.76 -18.96 9.94
C ASP A 34 3.53 -19.05 8.44
N PHE A 35 3.58 -17.92 7.75
CA PHE A 35 3.54 -17.90 6.29
C PHE A 35 4.43 -16.78 5.74
N GLU A 36 5.03 -17.03 4.58
CA GLU A 36 5.85 -16.06 3.87
C GLU A 36 4.97 -15.27 2.92
N MET A 37 4.97 -13.94 3.03
CA MET A 37 4.34 -13.06 2.04
C MET A 37 5.34 -12.02 1.56
N SER A 38 5.11 -11.46 0.38
CA SER A 38 5.89 -10.30 -0.05
C SER A 38 5.56 -9.09 0.83
N LYS A 39 6.59 -8.32 1.20
CA LYS A 39 6.42 -7.02 1.88
C LYS A 39 5.50 -6.10 1.08
N LEU A 40 5.54 -6.20 -0.25
CA LEU A 40 4.65 -5.52 -1.19
C LEU A 40 3.18 -5.74 -0.84
N LEU A 41 2.76 -7.01 -0.67
CA LEU A 41 1.38 -7.36 -0.38
C LEU A 41 0.96 -6.80 0.99
N VAL A 42 1.83 -6.92 1.98
CA VAL A 42 1.61 -6.40 3.34
C VAL A 42 1.40 -4.89 3.31
N ILE A 43 2.30 -4.15 2.66
CA ILE A 43 2.20 -2.70 2.60
C ILE A 43 0.98 -2.26 1.78
N GLY A 44 0.70 -2.94 0.67
CA GLY A 44 -0.50 -2.69 -0.14
C GLY A 44 -1.79 -2.81 0.66
N ILE A 45 -1.91 -3.87 1.47
CA ILE A 45 -3.06 -4.07 2.36
C ILE A 45 -3.14 -2.94 3.42
N CYS A 46 -2.02 -2.60 4.06
CA CYS A 46 -1.99 -1.51 5.06
C CYS A 46 -2.42 -0.16 4.47
N VAL A 47 -1.97 0.17 3.26
CA VAL A 47 -2.35 1.41 2.55
C VAL A 47 -3.85 1.41 2.22
N LEU A 48 -4.38 0.30 1.73
CA LEU A 48 -5.80 0.19 1.42
C LEU A 48 -6.67 0.37 2.68
N PHE A 49 -6.32 -0.30 3.78
CA PHE A 49 -7.04 -0.12 5.05
C PHE A 49 -6.92 1.30 5.57
N GLY A 50 -5.72 1.91 5.51
CA GLY A 50 -5.51 3.30 5.90
C GLY A 50 -6.38 4.28 5.10
N LEU A 51 -6.52 4.07 3.78
CA LEU A 51 -7.40 4.87 2.93
C LEU A 51 -8.88 4.66 3.26
N ILE A 52 -9.32 3.42 3.45
CA ILE A 52 -10.72 3.11 3.80
C ILE A 52 -11.08 3.73 5.15
N ILE A 53 -10.26 3.51 6.18
CA ILE A 53 -10.47 4.05 7.52
C ILE A 53 -10.41 5.58 7.48
N GLY A 54 -9.41 6.16 6.81
CA GLY A 54 -9.28 7.60 6.64
C GLY A 54 -10.49 8.22 5.93
N TYR A 55 -11.03 7.56 4.91
CA TYR A 55 -12.25 7.99 4.22
C TYR A 55 -13.49 7.94 5.13
N ILE A 56 -13.64 6.88 5.92
CA ILE A 56 -14.75 6.74 6.87
C ILE A 56 -14.67 7.79 7.98
N LEU A 57 -13.48 8.03 8.53
CA LEU A 57 -13.25 8.99 9.62
C LEU A 57 -13.23 10.45 9.16
N ALA A 58 -12.93 10.71 7.88
CA ALA A 58 -12.99 12.06 7.30
C ALA A 58 -14.44 12.54 7.10
N LYS A 59 -15.44 11.69 7.38
CA LYS A 59 -16.85 12.06 7.36
C LYS A 59 -17.16 12.93 8.61
N PRO A 60 -17.68 14.15 8.44
CA PRO A 60 -18.05 15.01 9.56
C PRO A 60 -19.19 14.41 10.40
#